data_AF-A0A2T2UVV2-F1
#
_entry.id   AF-A0A2T2UVV2-F1
#
_cell.length_a   1.000
_cell.length_b   1.000
_cell.length_c   1.000
_cell.angle_alpha   90.00
_cell.angle_beta   90.00
_cell.angle_gamma   90.00
#
_symmetry.space_group_name_H-M   'P 1'
#
loop_
_entity.id
_entity.type
_entity.pdbx_description
1 polymer ?
#
loop_
_entity_poly.entity_id
_entity_poly.type
_entity_poly.pdbx_seq_one_letter_code
_entity_poly.pdbx_strand_id
1 'polypeptide(L)'
;LAERVRALVGTGVEITNVPYEEVYGEGFEDMDRRVPDLSKLEAATGYEPRHGLDEILRDVIEEVKARQPQEAPQPAPDRVNGSV
;
A
#
# COMPACT_ATOMS: atom_id res chain seq x y z
N LEU A 1 3.11 -7.69 -2.60
CA LEU A 1 1.95 -6.82 -2.89
C LEU A 1 2.32 -5.66 -3.82
N ALA A 2 3.41 -4.92 -3.53
CA ALA A 2 3.88 -3.79 -4.34
C ALA A 2 3.97 -4.09 -5.85
N GLU A 3 4.53 -5.24 -6.23
CA GLU A 3 4.62 -5.65 -7.64
C GLU A 3 3.25 -5.80 -8.32
N ARG A 4 2.26 -6.31 -7.59
CA ARG A 4 0.89 -6.52 -8.08
C ARG A 4 0.19 -5.19 -8.30
N VAL A 5 0.37 -4.24 -7.37
CA VAL A 5 -0.11 -2.87 -7.53
C VAL A 5 0.57 -2.21 -8.73
N ARG A 6 1.90 -2.29 -8.83
CA ARG A 6 2.66 -1.77 -9.99
C ARG A 6 2.14 -2.32 -11.31
N ALA A 7 1.85 -3.61 -11.39
CA ALA A 7 1.28 -4.22 -12.60
C ALA A 7 -0.09 -3.66 -12.98
N LEU A 8 -0.89 -3.22 -12.00
CA LEU A 8 -2.24 -2.65 -12.21
C LEU A 8 -2.22 -1.14 -12.53
N VAL A 9 -1.24 -0.38 -12.01
CA VAL A 9 -1.17 1.09 -12.21
C VAL A 9 -0.19 1.53 -13.28
N GLY A 10 0.79 0.70 -13.63
CA GLY A 10 1.82 0.99 -14.64
C GLY A 10 3.22 0.59 -14.18
N THR A 11 4.03 0.08 -15.12
CA THR A 11 5.37 -0.47 -14.85
C THR A 11 6.48 0.57 -14.74
N GLY A 12 6.17 1.86 -14.92
CA GLY A 12 7.14 2.96 -14.84
C GLY A 12 7.59 3.32 -13.42
N VAL A 13 7.05 2.68 -12.39
CA VAL A 13 7.38 2.94 -10.98
C VAL A 13 8.43 1.94 -10.49
N GLU A 14 9.55 2.44 -9.98
CA GLU A 14 10.58 1.63 -9.32
C GLU A 14 10.10 1.15 -7.94
N ILE A 15 10.46 -0.08 -7.57
CA ILE A 15 10.20 -0.62 -6.22
C ILE A 15 11.54 -0.63 -5.48
N THR A 16 11.64 0.18 -4.44
CA THR A 16 12.85 0.29 -3.61
C THR A 16 12.59 -0.31 -2.24
N ASN A 17 13.54 -1.12 -1.76
CA ASN A 17 13.52 -1.61 -0.39
C ASN A 17 14.30 -0.63 0.48
N VAL A 18 13.63 -0.07 1.49
CA VAL A 18 14.21 0.85 2.47
C VAL A 18 14.28 0.12 3.81
N PRO A 19 15.36 0.28 4.59
CA PRO A 19 15.45 -0.30 5.92
C PRO A 19 14.25 0.06 6.79
N TYR A 20 13.73 -0.93 7.51
CA TYR A 20 12.49 -0.81 8.27
C TYR A 20 12.55 0.31 9.33
N GLU A 21 13.68 0.42 10.02
CA GLU A 21 13.95 1.44 11.04
C GLU A 21 13.96 2.87 10.47
N GLU A 22 14.32 3.07 9.20
CA GLU A 22 14.28 4.39 8.55
C GLU A 22 12.85 4.87 8.32
N VAL A 23 11.91 3.94 8.13
CA VAL A 23 10.50 4.26 7.84
C VAL A 23 9.68 4.38 9.13
N TYR A 24 9.91 3.48 10.10
CA TYR A 24 9.07 3.35 11.28
C TYR A 24 9.76 3.74 12.61
N GLY A 25 11.08 3.93 12.61
CA GLY A 25 11.87 4.23 13.80
C GLY A 25 12.31 2.99 14.59
N GLU A 26 13.22 3.21 15.55
CA GLU A 26 13.77 2.17 16.41
C GLU A 26 12.68 1.58 17.34
N GLY A 27 12.68 0.25 17.48
CA GLY A 27 11.77 -0.46 18.39
C GLY A 27 10.34 -0.62 17.88
N PHE A 28 10.04 -0.22 16.63
CA PHE A 28 8.77 -0.58 16.00
C PHE A 28 8.80 -2.05 15.57
N GLU A 29 7.73 -2.79 15.88
CA GLU A 29 7.57 -4.18 15.50
C GLU A 29 6.21 -4.36 14.81
N ASP A 30 6.20 -5.08 13.69
CA ASP A 30 4.97 -5.56 13.04
C ASP A 30 5.06 -7.08 12.80
N MET A 31 3.90 -7.70 12.61
CA MET A 31 3.80 -9.13 12.33
C MET A 31 3.94 -9.37 10.82
N ASP A 32 4.88 -10.23 10.45
CA ASP A 32 5.13 -10.61 9.05
C ASP A 32 3.89 -11.12 8.30
N ARG A 33 2.98 -11.79 9.02
CA ARG A 33 1.75 -12.35 8.43
C ARG A 33 0.62 -12.41 9.44
N ARG A 34 -0.52 -11.84 9.05
CA ARG A 34 -1.79 -11.97 9.78
C ARG A 34 -2.87 -12.46 8.82
N VAL A 35 -3.48 -13.60 9.14
CA VAL A 35 -4.65 -14.11 8.41
C VAL A 35 -5.70 -14.50 9.43
N PRO A 36 -6.90 -13.89 9.41
CA PRO A 36 -7.93 -14.20 10.36
C PRO A 36 -8.54 -15.58 10.07
N ASP A 37 -8.95 -16.28 11.13
CA ASP A 37 -9.88 -17.41 11.03
C ASP A 37 -11.31 -16.86 11.03
N LEU A 38 -12.06 -17.20 9.98
CA LEU A 38 -13.43 -16.73 9.77
C LEU A 38 -14.49 -17.75 10.22
N SER A 39 -14.10 -18.91 10.76
CA SER A 39 -15.01 -20.02 11.08
C SER A 39 -16.16 -19.60 11.99
N LYS A 40 -15.90 -18.73 12.98
CA LYS A 40 -16.95 -18.21 13.88
C LYS A 40 -17.95 -17.31 13.17
N LEU A 41 -17.48 -16.48 12.23
CA LEU A 41 -18.31 -15.55 11.47
C LEU A 41 -19.18 -16.31 10.46
N GLU A 42 -18.59 -17.30 9.79
CA GLU A 42 -19.29 -18.22 8.89
C GLU A 42 -20.38 -18.98 9.65
N ALA A 43 -20.05 -19.61 10.80
CA ALA A 43 -21.03 -20.36 11.59
C ALA A 43 -22.18 -19.49 12.12
N ALA A 44 -21.90 -18.22 12.46
CA ALA A 44 -22.89 -17.32 13.03
C ALA A 44 -23.80 -16.66 11.98
N THR A 45 -23.28 -16.41 10.77
CA THR A 45 -23.97 -15.55 9.78
C THR A 45 -24.04 -16.12 8.36
N GLY A 46 -23.35 -17.22 8.08
CA GLY A 46 -23.17 -17.76 6.73
C GLY A 46 -22.29 -16.88 5.84
N TYR A 47 -21.47 -16.02 6.44
CA TYR A 47 -20.59 -15.12 5.69
C TYR A 47 -19.46 -15.89 4.97
N GLU A 48 -19.23 -15.50 3.73
CA GLU A 48 -18.10 -15.92 2.91
C GLU A 48 -17.49 -14.68 2.23
N PRO A 49 -16.15 -14.53 2.18
CA PRO A 49 -15.50 -13.46 1.43
C PRO A 49 -15.84 -13.52 -0.06
N ARG A 50 -16.38 -12.43 -0.61
CA ARG A 50 -16.83 -12.38 -2.02
C ARG A 50 -15.85 -11.71 -2.97
N HIS A 51 -14.92 -10.91 -2.43
CA HIS A 51 -14.00 -10.12 -3.23
C HIS A 51 -12.58 -10.66 -3.07
N GLY A 52 -11.95 -10.94 -4.21
CA GLY A 52 -10.54 -11.31 -4.25
C GLY A 52 -9.63 -10.09 -4.10
N LEU A 53 -8.37 -10.32 -3.73
CA LEU A 53 -7.38 -9.24 -3.59
C LEU A 53 -7.26 -8.37 -4.85
N ASP A 54 -7.28 -8.96 -6.05
CA ASP A 54 -7.18 -8.19 -7.30
C ASP A 54 -8.37 -7.27 -7.55
N GLU A 55 -9.57 -7.72 -7.20
CA GLU A 55 -10.79 -6.92 -7.34
C GLU A 55 -10.73 -5.73 -6.40
N ILE A 56 -10.42 -6.00 -5.12
CA ILE A 56 -10.22 -4.96 -4.10
C ILE A 56 -9.14 -3.96 -4.53
N LEU A 57 -8.01 -4.44 -5.06
CA LEU A 57 -6.94 -3.56 -5.54
C LEU A 57 -7.41 -2.64 -6.67
N ARG A 58 -8.18 -3.15 -7.64
CA ARG A 58 -8.73 -2.33 -8.73
C ARG A 58 -9.70 -1.29 -8.20
N ASP A 59 -10.63 -1.68 -7.33
CA ASP A 59 -11.61 -0.77 -6.74
C ASP A 59 -10.94 0.38 -5.99
N VAL A 60 -9.93 0.06 -5.16
CA VAL A 60 -9.15 1.06 -4.43
C VAL A 60 -8.36 1.98 -5.37
N ILE A 61 -7.74 1.43 -6.42
CA ILE A 61 -6.99 2.23 -7.40
C ILE A 61 -7.91 3.24 -8.10
N GLU A 62 -9.10 2.80 -8.53
CA GLU A 62 -10.05 3.69 -9.22
C GLU A 62 -10.58 4.77 -8.28
N GLU A 63 -10.93 4.43 -7.04
CA GLU A 63 -11.36 5.41 -6.04
C GLU A 63 -10.26 6.44 -5.73
N VAL A 64 -9.00 6.00 -5.57
CA VAL A 64 -7.87 6.90 -5.31
C VAL A 64 -7.65 7.85 -6.48
N LYS A 65 -7.72 7.38 -7.74
CA LYS A 65 -7.61 8.23 -8.93
C LYS A 65 -8.74 9.26 -9.00
N ALA A 66 -9.97 8.85 -8.70
CA ALA A 66 -11.13 9.73 -8.71
C ALA A 66 -11.06 10.83 -7.63
N ARG A 67 -10.43 10.52 -6.49
CA ARG A 67 -10.24 11.45 -5.37
C ARG A 67 -9.14 12.47 -5.57
N GLN A 68 -8.23 12.30 -6.53
CA GLN A 68 -7.15 13.28 -6.71
C GLN A 68 -7.71 14.59 -7.28
N PRO A 69 -7.72 15.72 -6.52
CA PRO A 69 -7.68 17.01 -7.18
C PRO A 69 -6.37 17.06 -7.97
N GLN A 70 -6.43 17.53 -9.21
CA GLN A 70 -5.29 17.73 -10.10
C GLN A 70 -4.13 18.40 -9.33
N GLU A 71 -3.03 17.68 -9.07
CA GLU A 71 -1.90 18.22 -8.32
C GLU A 71 -1.04 19.10 -9.24
N ALA A 72 -0.84 20.36 -8.83
CA ALA A 72 0.08 21.30 -9.45
C ALA A 72 1.53 20.78 -9.35
N PRO A 73 2.45 21.12 -10.28
CA PRO A 73 3.81 20.60 -10.28
C PRO A 73 4.53 20.88 -8.95
N GLN A 74 5.02 19.82 -8.30
CA GLN A 74 5.82 19.91 -7.08
C GLN A 74 7.13 20.67 -7.35
N PRO A 75 7.52 21.65 -6.50
CA PRO A 75 8.82 22.30 -6.62
C PRO A 75 9.95 21.29 -6.37
N ALA A 76 11.02 21.40 -7.15
CA ALA A 76 12.19 20.54 -7.12
C ALA A 76 12.77 20.37 -5.70
N PRO A 77 13.37 19.21 -5.35
CA PRO A 77 13.96 19.03 -4.04
C PRO A 77 15.10 20.05 -3.82
N ASP A 78 15.04 20.74 -2.70
CA ASP A 78 16.07 21.63 -2.20
C ASP A 78 17.41 20.90 -2.10
N ARG A 79 18.46 21.53 -2.62
CA ARG A 79 19.82 21.00 -2.63
C ARG A 79 20.33 20.81 -1.20
N VAL A 80 20.83 19.60 -0.94
CA VAL A 80 21.92 19.20 -0.04
C VAL A 80 22.46 20.33 0.87
N ASN A 81 22.19 20.26 2.18
CA ASN A 81 23.09 20.82 3.20
C ASN A 81 24.07 19.68 3.54
N GLY A 82 25.32 19.67 3.09
CA GLY A 82 26.31 20.71 3.33
C GLY A 82 27.32 20.13 4.32
N SER A 83 28.37 19.48 3.81
CA SER A 83 29.59 19.19 4.56
C SER A 83 30.14 20.48 5.15
N VAL A 84 30.39 20.49 6.47
CA VAL A 84 31.65 20.91 7.11
C VAL A 84 31.80 20.08 8.38
#